data_AF-A0A9N8VSM8-F1
#
_entry.id   AF-A0A9N8VSM8-F1
#
_cell.length_a   1.000
_cell.length_b   1.000
_cell.length_c   1.000
_cell.angle_alpha   90.00
_cell.angle_beta   90.00
_cell.angle_gamma   90.00
#
_symmetry.space_group_name_H-M   'P 1'
#
loop_
_entity.id
_entity.type
_entity.pdbx_description
1 polymer ?
#
loop_
_entity_poly.entity_id
_entity_poly.type
_entity_poly.pdbx_seq_one_letter_code
_entity_poly.pdbx_strand_id
1 'polypeptide(L)'
;MSPNADNEMFTLLIEWVAKIPLEVIGFDELSFQALKCLLSQTYSTQGPFVTPEYTIFRHAVIQATHDISEKAIPIIESQLPIWNELNKIQEYSDNESDENLTSYEQIRPVIKEMLSTLLPFIDFRRIEINILADIIEPLQLLPTSRLLDAYRFQAREKKSLPHMRGIPLFEWNLQWEKNAKGSNLLLRENNSVVESIPGGVNTHQNV
;
A
#
# COMPACT_ATOMS: atom_id res chain seq x y z
N MET A 1 0.54 14.39 32.42
CA MET A 1 0.56 14.13 30.97
C MET A 1 -0.88 14.05 30.51
N SER A 2 -1.28 14.90 29.57
CA SER A 2 -2.65 14.92 29.05
C SER A 2 -2.85 13.71 28.12
N PRO A 3 -3.92 12.92 28.26
CA PRO A 3 -4.20 11.73 27.44
C PRO A 3 -4.52 12.04 25.96
N ASN A 4 -4.44 13.31 25.53
CA ASN A 4 -4.74 13.74 24.17
C ASN A 4 -3.52 13.86 23.26
N ALA A 5 -2.31 14.03 23.80
CA ALA A 5 -1.10 14.25 22.99
C ALA A 5 -0.62 12.97 22.29
N ASP A 6 -0.83 11.80 22.92
CA ASP A 6 -0.41 10.51 22.38
C ASP A 6 -1.20 10.11 21.12
N ASN A 7 -2.39 10.69 20.92
CA ASN A 7 -3.24 10.39 19.76
C ASN A 7 -2.89 11.26 18.54
N GLU A 8 -2.54 12.54 18.74
CA GLU A 8 -2.25 13.45 17.63
C GLU A 8 -0.94 13.08 16.91
N MET A 9 0.14 12.84 17.66
CA MET A 9 1.42 12.39 17.08
C MET A 9 1.25 11.07 16.32
N PHE A 10 0.48 10.15 16.90
CA PHE A 10 0.21 8.84 16.29
C PHE A 10 -0.62 8.97 15.01
N THR A 11 -1.69 9.78 15.01
CA THR A 11 -2.47 10.07 13.80
C THR A 11 -1.60 10.71 12.72
N LEU A 12 -0.78 11.69 13.07
CA LEU A 12 0.16 12.32 12.12
C LEU A 12 1.13 11.29 11.54
N LEU A 13 1.67 10.38 12.35
CA LEU A 13 2.56 9.33 11.87
C LEU A 13 1.85 8.41 10.87
N ILE A 14 0.63 7.95 11.21
CA ILE A 14 -0.18 7.12 10.31
C ILE A 14 -0.45 7.84 8.98
N GLU A 15 -0.83 9.11 9.03
CA GLU A 15 -1.09 9.93 7.85
C GLU A 15 0.17 10.13 7.00
N TRP A 16 1.34 10.32 7.61
CA TRP A 16 2.60 10.47 6.89
C TRP A 16 3.06 9.16 6.26
N VAL A 17 3.00 8.06 7.00
CA VAL A 17 3.38 6.74 6.47
C VAL A 17 2.42 6.30 5.35
N ALA A 18 1.12 6.57 5.47
CA ALA A 18 0.13 6.27 4.43
C ALA A 18 0.39 6.99 3.09
N LYS A 19 1.15 8.09 3.10
CA LYS A 19 1.55 8.86 1.92
C LYS A 19 2.79 8.31 1.22
N ILE A 20 3.49 7.36 1.83
CA ILE A 20 4.69 6.72 1.27
C ILE A 20 4.28 5.34 0.75
N PRO A 21 4.55 4.98 -0.51
CA PRO A 21 4.26 3.65 -1.01
C PRO A 21 5.02 2.58 -0.19
N LEU A 22 4.35 1.49 0.20
CA LEU A 22 5.00 0.42 0.98
C LEU A 22 6.21 -0.21 0.26
N GLU A 23 6.24 -0.17 -1.07
CA GLU A 23 7.39 -0.58 -1.90
C GLU A 23 8.64 0.28 -1.64
N VAL A 24 8.47 1.56 -1.30
CA VAL A 24 9.57 2.48 -0.96
C VAL A 24 10.06 2.27 0.46
N ILE A 25 9.16 1.88 1.38
CA ILE A 25 9.52 1.63 2.77
C ILE A 25 10.39 0.37 2.90
N GLY A 26 10.13 -0.68 2.11
CA GLY A 26 10.79 -1.98 2.29
C GLY A 26 10.04 -2.87 3.28
N PHE A 27 10.10 -4.19 3.08
CA PHE A 27 9.28 -5.17 3.83
C PHE A 27 9.79 -5.46 5.25
N ASP A 28 11.04 -5.10 5.54
CA ASP A 28 11.74 -5.29 6.81
C ASP A 28 11.77 -4.03 7.69
N GLU A 29 11.51 -2.85 7.11
CA GLU A 29 11.55 -1.56 7.81
C GLU A 29 10.28 -1.29 8.66
N LEU A 30 9.13 -1.84 8.26
CA LEU A 30 7.87 -1.71 9.00
C LEU A 30 7.50 -3.05 9.63
N SER A 31 7.66 -3.21 10.95
CA SER A 31 7.28 -4.46 11.62
C SER A 31 5.85 -4.92 11.31
N PHE A 32 5.58 -6.23 11.37
CA PHE A 32 4.27 -6.78 11.02
C PHE A 32 3.12 -6.19 11.88
N GLN A 33 3.40 -5.86 13.15
CA GLN A 33 2.45 -5.15 14.02
C GLN A 33 2.24 -3.70 13.59
N ALA A 34 3.29 -3.00 13.17
CA ALA A 34 3.18 -1.65 12.64
C ALA A 34 2.41 -1.62 11.31
N LEU A 35 2.61 -2.62 10.44
CA LEU A 35 1.82 -2.81 9.22
C LEU A 35 0.34 -3.04 9.58
N LYS A 36 0.05 -3.97 10.49
CA LYS A 36 -1.32 -4.20 10.98
C LYS A 36 -1.97 -2.93 11.52
N CYS A 37 -1.21 -2.18 12.31
CA CYS A 37 -1.63 -0.92 12.87
C CYS A 37 -1.99 0.08 11.75
N LEU A 38 -1.07 0.33 10.82
CA LEU A 38 -1.28 1.19 9.65
C LEU A 38 -2.55 0.82 8.88
N LEU A 39 -2.68 -0.45 8.48
CA LEU A 39 -3.80 -0.92 7.67
C LEU A 39 -5.14 -0.84 8.42
N SER A 40 -5.14 -1.08 9.74
CA SER A 40 -6.35 -0.97 10.56
C SER A 40 -6.86 0.47 10.63
N GLN A 41 -5.96 1.45 10.70
CA GLN A 41 -6.31 2.86 10.76
C GLN A 41 -6.71 3.42 9.39
N THR A 42 -6.20 2.84 8.30
CA THR A 42 -6.44 3.36 6.94
C THR A 42 -7.52 2.62 6.16
N TYR A 43 -8.07 1.52 6.67
CA TYR A 43 -9.01 0.65 5.92
C TYR A 43 -10.21 1.38 5.33
N SER A 44 -10.78 2.35 6.06
CA SER A 44 -11.92 3.17 5.61
C SER A 44 -11.58 4.66 5.52
N THR A 45 -10.29 4.98 5.33
CA THR A 45 -9.81 6.37 5.32
C THR A 45 -10.44 7.18 4.19
N GLN A 46 -10.77 8.43 4.49
CA GLN A 46 -11.04 9.46 3.47
C GLN A 46 -9.75 10.24 3.13
N GLY A 47 -8.66 9.95 3.83
CA GLY A 47 -7.35 10.56 3.62
C GLY A 47 -6.53 9.89 2.53
N PRO A 48 -5.28 10.34 2.34
CA PRO A 48 -4.38 9.74 1.38
C PRO A 48 -3.96 8.35 1.83
N PHE A 49 -3.95 7.42 0.90
CA PHE A 49 -3.28 6.14 1.04
C PHE A 49 -2.83 5.70 -0.33
N VAL A 50 -1.52 5.76 -0.58
CA VAL A 50 -0.97 5.69 -1.94
C VAL A 50 -0.60 4.27 -2.39
N THR A 51 -0.73 3.28 -1.51
CA THR A 51 -0.35 1.90 -1.82
C THR A 51 -1.56 1.13 -2.38
N PRO A 52 -1.45 0.50 -3.57
CA PRO A 52 -2.48 -0.39 -4.10
C PRO A 52 -2.75 -1.61 -3.19
N GLU A 53 -3.99 -2.13 -3.16
CA GLU A 53 -4.33 -3.32 -2.35
C GLU A 53 -3.51 -4.56 -2.71
N TYR A 54 -3.16 -4.73 -3.99
CA TYR A 54 -2.24 -5.79 -4.41
C TYR A 54 -0.87 -5.64 -3.76
N THR A 55 -0.29 -4.44 -3.79
CA THR A 55 1.01 -4.15 -3.18
C THR A 55 0.97 -4.37 -1.66
N ILE A 56 -0.15 -4.03 -0.99
CA ILE A 56 -0.33 -4.34 0.43
C ILE A 56 -0.28 -5.85 0.68
N PHE A 57 -1.01 -6.63 -0.13
CA PHE A 57 -0.99 -8.09 -0.03
C PHE A 57 0.42 -8.65 -0.28
N ARG A 58 1.07 -8.23 -1.37
CA ARG A 58 2.46 -8.63 -1.70
C ARG A 58 3.40 -8.35 -0.54
N HIS A 59 3.38 -7.13 -0.01
CA HIS A 59 4.24 -6.72 1.10
C HIS A 59 4.01 -7.59 2.35
N ALA A 60 2.75 -7.86 2.70
CA ALA A 60 2.41 -8.72 3.84
C ALA A 60 2.91 -10.16 3.67
N VAL A 61 2.82 -10.73 2.46
CA VAL A 61 3.30 -12.10 2.16
C VAL A 61 4.82 -12.16 2.24
N ILE A 62 5.53 -11.21 1.64
CA ILE A 62 7.00 -11.16 1.65
C ILE A 62 7.51 -10.97 3.06
N GLN A 63 6.90 -10.07 3.83
CA GLN A 63 7.28 -9.86 5.22
C GLN A 63 7.07 -11.12 6.07
N ALA A 64 5.90 -11.77 5.96
CA ALA A 64 5.66 -13.04 6.65
C ALA A 64 6.68 -14.13 6.24
N THR A 65 7.09 -14.14 4.98
CA THR A 65 8.11 -15.06 4.47
C THR A 65 9.48 -14.75 5.04
N HIS A 66 9.87 -13.48 5.08
CA HIS A 66 11.13 -13.02 5.66
C HIS A 66 11.28 -13.46 7.12
N ASP A 67 10.21 -13.35 7.91
CA ASP A 67 10.18 -13.76 9.33
C ASP A 67 10.34 -15.28 9.52
N ILE A 68 10.11 -16.10 8.48
CA ILE A 68 10.23 -17.56 8.50
C ILE A 68 11.55 -18.03 7.89
N SER A 69 11.87 -17.53 6.68
CA SER A 69 13.01 -17.97 5.87
C SER A 69 13.38 -16.93 4.81
N GLU A 70 14.48 -16.23 5.02
CA GLU A 70 15.05 -15.29 4.05
C GLU A 70 15.32 -15.96 2.68
N LYS A 71 15.71 -17.24 2.68
CA LYS A 71 15.98 -18.01 1.46
C LYS A 71 14.74 -18.26 0.61
N ALA A 72 13.55 -18.15 1.19
CA ALA A 72 12.29 -18.36 0.46
C ALA A 72 11.75 -17.07 -0.16
N ILE A 73 12.30 -15.91 0.18
CA ILE A 73 11.88 -14.61 -0.38
C ILE A 73 11.92 -14.61 -1.92
N PRO A 74 13.02 -15.04 -2.59
CA PRO A 74 13.07 -14.99 -4.06
C PRO A 74 11.99 -15.85 -4.74
N ILE A 75 11.61 -16.97 -4.11
CA ILE A 75 10.53 -17.84 -4.60
C ILE A 75 9.21 -17.08 -4.55
N ILE A 76 8.89 -16.47 -3.41
CA ILE A 76 7.67 -15.67 -3.25
C ILE A 76 7.66 -14.46 -4.18
N GLU A 77 8.78 -13.76 -4.35
CA GLU A 77 8.87 -12.60 -5.24
C GLU A 77 8.68 -12.98 -6.72
N SER A 78 9.13 -14.16 -7.14
CA SER A 78 8.84 -14.67 -8.49
C SER A 78 7.35 -14.96 -8.72
N GLN A 79 6.63 -15.38 -7.68
CA GLN A 79 5.19 -15.64 -7.74
C GLN A 79 4.34 -14.39 -7.48
N LEU A 80 4.91 -13.36 -6.85
CA LEU A 80 4.29 -12.06 -6.57
C LEU A 80 5.15 -10.92 -7.13
N PRO A 81 5.11 -10.68 -8.45
CA PRO A 81 5.86 -9.61 -9.08
C PRO A 81 5.42 -8.22 -8.58
N ILE A 82 6.28 -7.22 -8.77
CA ILE A 82 5.95 -5.84 -8.41
C ILE A 82 4.82 -5.33 -9.33
N TRP A 83 3.99 -4.39 -8.86
CA TRP A 83 2.86 -3.85 -9.60
C TRP A 83 3.20 -3.43 -11.05
N ASN A 84 4.34 -2.79 -11.26
CA ASN A 84 4.81 -2.34 -12.58
C ASN A 84 5.27 -3.47 -13.51
N GLU A 85 5.39 -4.69 -13.00
CA GLU A 85 5.91 -5.87 -13.71
C GLU A 85 4.86 -6.97 -13.92
N LEU A 86 3.61 -6.73 -13.51
CA LEU A 86 2.50 -7.69 -13.65
C LEU A 86 2.29 -8.19 -15.10
N ASN A 87 2.66 -7.39 -16.10
CA ASN A 87 2.57 -7.79 -17.51
C ASN A 87 3.66 -8.79 -17.95
N LYS A 88 4.72 -8.99 -17.17
CA LYS A 88 5.87 -9.86 -17.52
C LYS A 88 5.68 -11.32 -17.11
N ILE A 89 4.57 -11.65 -16.43
CA ILE A 89 4.32 -12.98 -15.83
C ILE A 89 4.33 -14.11 -16.88
N GLN A 90 3.93 -13.83 -18.11
CA GLN A 90 3.91 -14.82 -19.20
C GLN A 90 5.30 -15.29 -19.65
N GLU A 91 6.39 -14.63 -19.24
CA GLU A 91 7.76 -14.96 -19.70
C GLU A 91 8.53 -15.92 -18.77
N TYR A 92 8.05 -16.20 -17.55
CA TYR A 92 8.80 -16.91 -16.51
C TYR A 92 8.32 -18.34 -16.18
N SER A 93 7.31 -18.86 -16.89
CA SER A 93 6.56 -20.06 -16.47
C SER A 93 7.26 -21.42 -16.53
N ASP A 94 8.52 -21.51 -16.97
CA ASP A 94 9.13 -22.81 -17.32
C ASP A 94 10.23 -23.31 -16.35
N ASN A 95 10.53 -22.61 -15.24
CA ASN A 95 11.67 -22.94 -14.38
C ASN A 95 11.35 -23.06 -12.87
N GLU A 96 10.17 -23.51 -12.46
CA GLU A 96 10.00 -23.95 -11.06
C GLU A 96 10.68 -25.31 -10.86
N SER A 97 11.81 -25.33 -10.16
CA SER A 97 12.44 -26.58 -9.72
C SER A 97 11.61 -27.24 -8.62
N ASP A 98 11.58 -28.57 -8.58
CA ASP A 98 10.89 -29.35 -7.53
C ASP A 98 11.32 -28.94 -6.10
N GLU A 99 12.56 -28.45 -5.93
CA GLU A 99 13.08 -27.95 -4.66
C GLU A 99 12.39 -26.64 -4.20
N ASN A 100 12.11 -25.72 -5.13
CA ASN A 100 11.43 -24.46 -4.80
C ASN A 100 9.98 -24.70 -4.40
N LEU A 101 9.28 -25.58 -5.11
CA LEU A 101 7.91 -25.98 -4.77
C LEU A 101 7.86 -26.63 -3.38
N THR A 102 8.81 -27.52 -3.09
CA THR A 102 8.92 -28.18 -1.78
C THR A 102 9.15 -27.17 -0.65
N SER A 103 9.99 -26.15 -0.87
CA SER A 103 10.26 -25.09 0.09
C SER A 103 9.01 -24.23 0.37
N TYR A 104 8.27 -23.84 -0.68
CA TYR A 104 7.03 -23.08 -0.53
C TYR A 104 5.96 -23.85 0.24
N GLU A 105 5.72 -25.12 -0.12
CA GLU A 105 4.72 -25.97 0.52
C GLU A 105 4.94 -26.12 2.03
N GLN A 106 6.21 -26.14 2.47
CA GLN A 106 6.58 -26.24 3.89
C GLN A 106 6.28 -24.96 4.67
N ILE A 107 6.52 -23.78 4.10
CA ILE A 107 6.34 -22.49 4.80
C ILE A 107 4.92 -21.92 4.65
N ARG A 108 4.19 -22.31 3.59
CA ARG A 108 2.83 -21.85 3.30
C ARG A 108 1.86 -21.86 4.49
N PRO A 109 1.76 -22.93 5.32
CA PRO A 109 0.83 -22.92 6.45
C PRO A 109 1.15 -21.84 7.49
N VAL A 110 2.44 -21.54 7.71
CA VAL A 110 2.88 -20.50 8.65
C VAL A 110 2.58 -19.11 8.10
N ILE A 111 2.83 -18.89 6.80
CA ILE A 111 2.47 -17.65 6.11
C ILE A 111 0.96 -17.39 6.22
N LYS A 112 0.12 -18.42 6.00
CA LYS A 112 -1.34 -18.32 6.14
C LYS A 112 -1.76 -17.86 7.54
N GLU A 113 -1.14 -18.43 8.57
CA GLU A 113 -1.44 -18.08 9.96
C GLU A 113 -1.11 -16.61 10.24
N MET A 114 0.08 -16.15 9.85
CA MET A 114 0.48 -14.75 10.02
C MET A 114 -0.45 -13.80 9.26
N LEU A 115 -0.70 -14.10 7.97
CA LEU A 115 -1.57 -13.31 7.11
C LEU A 115 -2.99 -13.21 7.64
N SER A 116 -3.51 -14.26 8.30
CA SER A 116 -4.89 -14.29 8.82
C SER A 116 -5.21 -13.07 9.70
N THR A 117 -4.20 -12.51 10.38
CA THR A 117 -4.35 -11.34 11.25
C THR A 117 -4.39 -10.01 10.51
N LEU A 118 -3.95 -9.99 9.24
CA LEU A 118 -3.96 -8.84 8.34
C LEU A 118 -5.09 -8.88 7.31
N LEU A 119 -5.56 -10.06 6.90
CA LEU A 119 -6.64 -10.21 5.91
C LEU A 119 -7.91 -9.37 6.19
N PRO A 120 -8.33 -9.10 7.44
CA PRO A 120 -9.43 -8.19 7.71
C PRO A 120 -9.22 -6.76 7.19
N PHE A 121 -7.97 -6.34 7.01
CA PHE A 121 -7.58 -5.00 6.62
C PHE A 121 -7.08 -4.90 5.18
N ILE A 122 -7.28 -5.92 4.35
CA ILE A 122 -6.96 -5.92 2.91
C ILE A 122 -8.26 -6.09 2.13
N ASP A 123 -8.51 -5.19 1.17
CA ASP A 123 -9.73 -5.19 0.38
C ASP A 123 -9.51 -5.81 -1.00
N PHE A 124 -9.62 -7.15 -1.07
CA PHE A 124 -9.46 -7.93 -2.29
C PHE A 124 -10.43 -7.53 -3.42
N ARG A 125 -11.53 -6.84 -3.11
CA ARG A 125 -12.48 -6.33 -4.13
C ARG A 125 -11.87 -5.26 -5.03
N ARG A 126 -10.77 -4.63 -4.59
CA ARG A 126 -10.01 -3.59 -5.32
C ARG A 126 -8.85 -4.15 -6.14
N ILE A 127 -8.56 -5.45 -6.02
CA ILE A 127 -7.52 -6.11 -6.81
C ILE A 127 -8.15 -6.60 -8.11
N GLU A 128 -7.47 -6.42 -9.23
CA GLU A 128 -7.99 -6.80 -10.55
C GLU A 128 -8.24 -8.32 -10.65
N ILE A 129 -9.24 -8.72 -11.45
CA ILE A 129 -9.71 -10.11 -11.52
C ILE A 129 -8.65 -11.09 -12.04
N ASN A 130 -7.86 -10.65 -13.01
CA ASN A 130 -6.71 -11.37 -13.56
C ASN A 130 -5.62 -11.57 -12.49
N ILE A 131 -5.31 -10.53 -11.71
CA ILE A 131 -4.37 -10.65 -10.58
C ILE A 131 -4.90 -11.65 -9.55
N LEU A 132 -6.20 -11.62 -9.24
CA LEU A 132 -6.80 -12.59 -8.34
C LEU A 132 -6.68 -14.02 -8.86
N ALA A 133 -7.05 -14.27 -10.12
CA ALA A 133 -7.11 -15.60 -10.71
C ALA A 133 -5.74 -16.18 -11.07
N ASP A 134 -4.86 -15.37 -11.63
CA ASP A 134 -3.61 -15.83 -12.22
C ASP A 134 -2.45 -15.78 -11.22
N ILE A 135 -2.57 -14.99 -10.13
CA ILE A 135 -1.48 -14.74 -9.19
C ILE A 135 -1.87 -15.13 -7.74
N ILE A 136 -2.96 -14.57 -7.21
CA ILE A 136 -3.28 -14.72 -5.79
C ILE A 136 -3.91 -16.08 -5.47
N GLU A 137 -4.86 -16.54 -6.28
CA GLU A 137 -5.55 -17.82 -6.08
C GLU A 137 -4.60 -19.03 -6.14
N PRO A 138 -3.66 -19.15 -7.10
CA PRO A 138 -2.71 -20.26 -7.18
C PRO A 138 -1.80 -20.42 -5.95
N LEU A 139 -1.49 -19.31 -5.26
CA LEU A 139 -0.73 -19.35 -4.00
C LEU A 139 -1.50 -20.06 -2.89
N GLN A 140 -2.83 -20.13 -2.98
CA GLN A 140 -3.71 -20.73 -1.99
C GLN A 140 -3.58 -20.12 -0.59
N LEU A 141 -3.05 -18.90 -0.43
CA LEU A 141 -2.82 -18.24 0.86
C LEU A 141 -4.12 -17.72 1.52
N LEU A 142 -5.19 -17.57 0.73
CA LEU A 142 -6.45 -16.99 1.19
C LEU A 142 -7.50 -18.05 1.52
N PRO A 143 -8.38 -17.78 2.51
CA PRO A 143 -9.61 -18.55 2.65
C PRO A 143 -10.48 -18.44 1.39
N THR A 144 -11.07 -19.56 0.96
CA THR A 144 -11.95 -19.59 -0.23
C THR A 144 -13.09 -18.58 -0.16
N SER A 145 -13.62 -18.31 1.03
CA SER A 145 -14.66 -17.30 1.23
C SER A 145 -14.22 -15.89 0.81
N ARG A 146 -12.97 -15.49 1.14
CA ARG A 146 -12.42 -14.19 0.78
C ARG A 146 -12.24 -14.03 -0.73
N LEU A 147 -11.75 -15.07 -1.41
CA LEU A 147 -11.63 -15.10 -2.86
C LEU A 147 -13.01 -15.02 -3.53
N LEU A 148 -13.96 -15.85 -3.10
CA LEU A 148 -15.31 -15.86 -3.66
C LEU A 148 -16.04 -14.52 -3.48
N ASP A 149 -15.84 -13.86 -2.35
CA ASP A 149 -16.46 -12.54 -2.11
C ASP A 149 -15.89 -11.47 -3.05
N ALA A 150 -14.58 -11.50 -3.34
CA ALA A 150 -13.96 -10.62 -4.33
C ALA A 150 -14.49 -10.89 -5.75
N TYR A 151 -14.52 -12.16 -6.18
CA TYR A 151 -15.06 -12.54 -7.49
C TYR A 151 -16.54 -12.18 -7.65
N ARG A 152 -17.36 -12.44 -6.62
CA ARG A 152 -18.80 -12.10 -6.65
C ARG A 152 -19.01 -10.60 -6.72
N PHE A 153 -18.19 -9.81 -6.03
CA PHE A 153 -18.25 -8.35 -6.13
C PHE A 153 -17.99 -7.91 -7.58
N GLN A 154 -16.91 -8.39 -8.19
CA GLN A 154 -16.57 -8.02 -9.57
C GLN A 154 -17.60 -8.50 -10.59
N ALA A 155 -18.20 -9.67 -10.39
CA ALA A 155 -19.25 -10.19 -11.28
C ALA A 155 -20.57 -9.38 -11.19
N ARG A 156 -20.83 -8.72 -10.06
CA ARG A 156 -22.05 -7.93 -9.82
C ARG A 156 -21.88 -6.47 -10.22
N GLU A 157 -20.73 -5.89 -9.92
CA GLU A 157 -20.48 -4.47 -10.09
C GLU A 157 -20.09 -4.14 -11.54
N LYS A 158 -20.70 -3.09 -12.10
CA LYS A 158 -20.40 -2.64 -13.46
C LYS A 158 -19.13 -1.81 -13.57
N LYS A 159 -18.62 -1.32 -12.44
CA LYS A 159 -17.43 -0.47 -12.36
C LYS A 159 -16.46 -1.04 -11.32
N SER A 160 -15.21 -1.22 -11.72
CA SER A 160 -14.15 -1.62 -10.79
C SER A 160 -13.89 -0.52 -9.75
N LEU A 161 -13.57 -0.94 -8.53
CA LEU A 161 -13.05 -0.02 -7.53
C LEU A 161 -11.64 0.46 -7.91
N PRO A 162 -11.23 1.66 -7.47
CA PRO A 162 -9.83 2.06 -7.56
C PRO A 162 -8.94 1.06 -6.81
N HIS A 163 -7.77 0.78 -7.38
CA HIS A 163 -6.78 -0.16 -6.82
C HIS A 163 -6.21 0.31 -5.47
N MET A 164 -6.20 1.62 -5.20
CA MET A 164 -5.89 2.21 -3.89
C MET A 164 -7.16 2.42 -3.06
N ARG A 165 -7.06 2.21 -1.73
CA ARG A 165 -8.18 2.49 -0.80
C ARG A 165 -8.37 3.97 -0.49
N GLY A 166 -7.30 4.76 -0.50
CA GLY A 166 -7.32 6.18 -0.20
C GLY A 166 -7.19 7.05 -1.44
N ILE A 167 -7.02 8.35 -1.23
CA ILE A 167 -6.90 9.33 -2.31
C ILE A 167 -5.45 9.37 -2.81
N PRO A 168 -5.18 9.20 -4.13
CA PRO A 168 -3.84 9.35 -4.69
C PRO A 168 -3.31 10.77 -4.47
N LEU A 169 -2.06 10.91 -4.03
CA LEU A 169 -1.44 12.23 -3.79
C LEU A 169 -1.36 13.11 -5.04
N PHE A 170 -1.24 12.51 -6.23
CA PHE A 170 -1.19 13.25 -7.49
C PHE A 170 -2.56 13.72 -7.99
N GLU A 171 -3.65 13.17 -7.44
CA GLU A 171 -5.01 13.68 -7.67
C GLU A 171 -5.37 14.83 -6.73
N TRP A 172 -4.49 15.14 -5.76
CA TRP A 172 -4.56 16.43 -5.12
C TRP A 172 -4.13 17.48 -6.14
N ASN A 173 -5.12 18.00 -6.87
CA ASN A 173 -5.05 19.32 -7.46
C ASN A 173 -4.89 20.34 -6.32
N LEU A 174 -3.73 20.33 -5.64
CA LEU A 174 -3.34 21.31 -4.64
C LEU A 174 -3.16 22.63 -5.37
N GLN A 175 -4.26 23.31 -5.59
CA GLN A 175 -4.24 24.70 -6.00
C GLN A 175 -3.96 25.52 -4.76
N TRP A 176 -2.89 26.31 -4.79
CA TRP A 176 -2.64 27.30 -3.75
C TRP A 176 -3.88 28.19 -3.60
N GLU A 177 -4.42 28.22 -2.40
CA GLU A 177 -5.55 29.07 -2.06
C GLU A 177 -5.10 30.54 -2.16
N LYS A 178 -5.57 31.25 -3.20
CA LYS A 178 -5.14 32.62 -3.51
C LYS A 178 -5.32 33.59 -2.33
N ASN A 179 -6.27 33.29 -1.44
CA ASN A 179 -6.66 34.12 -0.31
C ASN A 179 -5.92 33.78 0.99
N ALA A 180 -5.31 32.59 1.08
CA ALA A 180 -4.59 32.12 2.27
C ALA A 180 -3.06 32.15 2.09
N LYS A 181 -2.55 32.89 1.09
CA LYS A 181 -1.12 33.08 0.89
C LYS A 181 -0.58 34.19 1.80
N GLY A 182 0.64 34.02 2.32
CA GLY A 182 1.34 35.09 3.03
C GLY A 182 1.48 36.33 2.13
N SER A 183 1.35 37.53 2.72
CA SER A 183 1.36 38.81 1.99
C SER A 183 2.62 39.05 1.14
N ASN A 184 3.71 38.35 1.47
CA ASN A 184 5.00 38.46 0.79
C ASN A 184 5.23 37.38 -0.29
N LEU A 185 4.21 36.56 -0.59
CA LEU A 185 4.28 35.49 -1.57
C LEU A 185 3.49 35.85 -2.85
N LEU A 186 4.15 35.70 -3.99
CA LEU A 186 3.58 35.83 -5.32
C LEU A 186 3.37 34.44 -5.91
N LEU A 187 2.17 34.20 -6.43
CA LEU A 187 1.85 32.98 -7.17
C LEU A 187 1.97 33.30 -8.66
N ARG A 188 2.76 32.52 -9.41
CA ARG A 188 2.94 32.61 -10.86
C ARG A 188 2.49 31.32 -11.53
N GLU A 189 2.46 31.34 -12.87
CA GLU A 189 2.20 30.16 -13.72
C GLU A 189 0.93 29.40 -13.30
N ASN A 190 -0.22 30.08 -13.29
CA ASN A 190 -1.49 29.49 -12.86
C ASN A 190 -1.45 28.88 -11.44
N ASN A 191 -0.76 29.55 -10.51
CA ASN A 191 -0.58 29.11 -9.12
C ASN A 191 0.28 27.85 -8.95
N SER A 192 1.12 27.48 -9.91
CA SER A 192 2.06 26.35 -9.75
C SER A 192 3.41 26.77 -9.15
N VAL A 193 3.78 28.05 -9.24
CA VAL A 193 5.07 28.58 -8.77
C VAL A 193 4.86 29.63 -7.69
N VAL A 194 5.60 29.54 -6.59
CA VAL A 194 5.60 30.52 -5.48
C VAL A 194 6.94 31.26 -5.44
N GLU A 195 6.90 32.58 -5.49
CA GLU A 195 8.08 33.44 -5.36
C GLU A 195 7.91 34.43 -4.20
N SER A 196 9.01 34.79 -3.54
CA SER A 196 9.03 35.93 -2.62
C SER A 196 9.07 37.24 -3.40
N ILE A 197 8.39 38.28 -2.91
CA ILE A 197 8.51 39.63 -3.49
C ILE A 197 9.97 40.12 -3.38
N PRO A 198 10.63 40.51 -4.49
CA PRO A 198 11.99 41.02 -4.46
C PRO A 198 12.07 42.28 -3.57
N GLY A 199 12.95 42.26 -2.55
CA GLY A 199 13.11 43.36 -1.60
C GLY A 199 12.28 43.25 -0.31
N GLY A 200 11.58 42.13 -0.08
CA GLY A 200 10.91 41.83 1.19
C GLY A 200 11.91 41.59 2.32
N VAL A 201 12.27 42.65 3.04
CA VAL A 201 13.16 42.59 4.20
C VAL A 201 12.36 42.26 5.46
N ASN A 202 12.79 41.19 6.13
CA ASN A 202 12.65 40.81 7.54
C ASN A 202 11.63 39.74 8.00
N THR A 203 12.26 38.70 8.57
CA THR A 203 11.87 37.84 9.70
C THR A 203 10.53 37.11 9.59
N HIS A 204 10.62 35.85 9.14
CA HIS A 204 9.59 34.86 9.39
C HIS A 204 9.54 34.55 10.90
N GLN A 205 8.48 34.97 11.58
CA GLN A 205 8.00 34.26 12.77
C GLN A 205 6.90 33.33 12.31
N ASN A 206 7.08 32.03 12.55
CA ASN A 206 6.04 31.04 12.39
C ASN A 206 4.91 31.34 13.38
N VAL A 207 3.67 31.34 12.90
CA VAL A 207 2.47 31.17 13.71
C VAL A 207 2.18 29.68 13.79
#